data_AF-A0A7S9PU83-F1
#
_entry.id   AF-A0A7S9PU83-F1
#
_cell.length_a   1.000
_cell.length_b   1.000
_cell.length_c   1.000
_cell.angle_alpha   90.00
_cell.angle_beta   90.00
_cell.angle_gamma   90.00
#
_symmetry.space_group_name_H-M   'P 1'
#
loop_
_entity.id
_entity.type
_entity.pdbx_description
1 polymer ?
#
loop_
_entity_poly.entity_id
_entity_poly.type
_entity_poly.pdbx_seq_one_letter_code
_entity_poly.pdbx_strand_id
1 'polypeptide(L)'
;MSPYIHSCVLCGYKIGDFDGPPSWADRFRILSGVGLLDDPGACVLAAPLDFDERRDTFPFHEACWSLLEQSYISKPIPHRRLFEVCRSLPFSDRVDCVTWGHDFGGLISAEDDSYPWQDLFVDRELTFASDEPYVVPEIQQLPYETPTWPDISQPLSTKADIFAKIPPEIITSISRYLPTVDYLNARLASRSFYPVFHGQQFWASRFLPNADRSWVFESQKWEMANNWLWLYRRTANGTPGMKNRERVWRLVEKVKEILCLEWIEPISNPIPKANINWRQASGDLRPDSLQPPYPGFHGGCRKFHEKQLGNVTYITGMRLTLTRDGSIRLGYMADEEHTLDITCLTGFNVAVGSRGIQSIQCILDNTRESPWIGCADNAPKTKRLGVFGPITGIKAAFDMVSLEADGCIRPGQDNLRESAFWYPRIPETSLHLNEGSFIARETAMTRYDPVCWTMFGGPGGIHLGFLIGISATVDGGCLKAIEFHYNTKHRHFKIDGPGGEVVNSVTIYTHQYGLWHNEPGVLVSFKVSTNYGNSYHFEPTLGRATNRTASVERTITLIEGSTVNGLYWTQHRNRITALRAIS
;
A
#
# COMPACT_ATOMS: atom_id res chain seq x y z
N MET A 1 -13.69 -26.88 7.09
CA MET A 1 -12.54 -27.25 6.24
C MET A 1 -11.50 -26.18 6.47
N SER A 2 -10.36 -26.53 7.06
CA SER A 2 -9.32 -25.58 7.44
C SER A 2 -8.59 -25.08 6.18
N PRO A 3 -8.32 -23.78 6.00
CA PRO A 3 -7.47 -23.30 4.91
C PRO A 3 -6.05 -23.85 5.12
N TYR A 4 -5.33 -24.17 4.05
CA TYR A 4 -4.01 -24.81 4.09
C TYR A 4 -2.95 -23.75 3.70
N ILE A 5 -1.85 -23.60 4.45
CA ILE A 5 -0.76 -22.69 4.03
C ILE A 5 -0.06 -23.35 2.84
N HIS A 6 -0.28 -22.79 1.66
CA HIS A 6 0.20 -23.34 0.40
C HIS A 6 1.17 -22.43 -0.33
N SER A 7 1.65 -21.32 0.22
CA SER A 7 2.51 -20.41 -0.56
C SER A 7 3.79 -20.00 0.16
N CYS A 8 4.86 -19.86 -0.60
CA CYS A 8 6.15 -19.39 -0.11
C CYS A 8 6.07 -17.93 0.32
N VAL A 9 6.55 -17.65 1.53
CA VAL A 9 6.55 -16.31 2.14
C VAL A 9 7.32 -15.31 1.28
N LEU A 10 8.39 -15.72 0.62
CA LEU A 10 9.20 -14.80 -0.19
C LEU A 10 8.58 -14.50 -1.56
N CYS A 11 8.24 -15.54 -2.32
CA CYS A 11 7.88 -15.39 -3.74
C CYS A 11 6.38 -15.44 -4.01
N GLY A 12 5.55 -15.77 -3.00
CA GLY A 12 4.10 -15.89 -3.10
C GLY A 12 3.59 -17.06 -3.95
N TYR A 13 4.49 -17.84 -4.55
CA TYR A 13 4.12 -18.99 -5.37
C TYR A 13 3.80 -20.21 -4.51
N LYS A 14 2.94 -21.09 -5.03
CA LYS A 14 2.46 -22.27 -4.31
C LYS A 14 3.61 -23.23 -3.90
N ILE A 15 3.45 -23.90 -2.77
CA ILE A 15 4.28 -24.96 -2.19
C ILE A 15 3.47 -26.25 -2.31
N GLY A 16 4.06 -27.25 -2.94
CA GLY A 16 3.39 -28.51 -3.25
C GLY A 16 2.53 -28.41 -4.50
N ASP A 17 2.87 -29.18 -5.54
CA ASP A 17 1.97 -29.44 -6.66
C ASP A 17 1.37 -30.85 -6.53
N PHE A 18 0.17 -30.94 -5.94
CA PHE A 18 -0.43 -32.23 -5.53
C PHE A 18 -0.79 -33.17 -6.70
N ASP A 19 -0.83 -32.66 -7.94
CA ASP A 19 -1.29 -33.40 -9.12
C ASP A 19 -0.21 -33.58 -10.21
N GLY A 20 1.07 -33.32 -9.90
CA GLY A 20 2.18 -33.33 -10.87
C GLY A 20 3.41 -34.17 -10.47
N PRO A 21 4.38 -34.37 -11.39
CA PRO A 21 5.69 -34.92 -11.04
C PRO A 21 6.43 -33.99 -10.08
N PRO A 22 7.36 -34.51 -9.26
CA PRO A 22 8.12 -33.69 -8.30
C PRO A 22 8.79 -32.50 -8.97
N SER A 23 8.49 -31.32 -8.45
CA SER A 23 8.99 -30.02 -8.92
C SER A 23 9.84 -29.35 -7.84
N TRP A 24 10.51 -28.26 -8.21
CA TRP A 24 11.24 -27.44 -7.23
C TRP A 24 10.34 -26.82 -6.17
N ALA A 25 9.06 -26.60 -6.51
CA ALA A 25 8.06 -26.03 -5.61
C ALA A 25 7.66 -26.99 -4.48
N ASP A 26 8.06 -28.26 -4.56
CA ASP A 26 7.81 -29.26 -3.51
C ASP A 26 8.89 -29.24 -2.42
N ARG A 27 10.00 -28.51 -2.62
CA ARG A 27 11.09 -28.38 -1.64
C ARG A 27 11.02 -27.04 -0.92
N PHE A 28 11.00 -27.06 0.40
CA PHE A 28 10.91 -25.85 1.23
C PHE A 28 11.66 -26.02 2.55
N ARG A 29 11.96 -24.90 3.21
CA ARG A 29 12.40 -24.79 4.60
C ARG A 29 11.36 -24.05 5.43
N ILE A 30 11.31 -24.34 6.72
CA ILE A 30 10.45 -23.61 7.65
C ILE A 30 11.31 -22.73 8.57
N LEU A 31 11.05 -21.43 8.55
CA LEU A 31 11.56 -20.50 9.54
C LEU A 31 10.62 -20.48 10.76
N SER A 32 11.16 -20.71 11.96
CA SER A 32 10.41 -20.67 13.23
C SER A 32 11.11 -19.83 14.30
N GLY A 33 10.41 -19.53 15.39
CA GLY A 33 10.96 -18.80 16.54
C GLY A 33 12.13 -19.52 17.23
N VAL A 34 12.32 -20.82 16.98
CA VAL A 34 13.40 -21.64 17.55
C VAL A 34 14.54 -21.87 16.54
N GLY A 35 14.36 -21.46 15.27
CA GLY A 35 15.35 -21.60 14.21
C GLY A 35 14.78 -22.11 12.89
N LEU A 36 15.68 -22.51 11.98
CA LEU A 36 15.35 -23.09 10.68
C LEU A 36 15.20 -24.61 10.80
N LEU A 37 14.10 -25.15 10.29
CA LEU A 37 13.86 -26.59 10.19
C LEU A 37 14.03 -27.00 8.72
N ASP A 38 15.01 -27.88 8.47
CA ASP A 38 15.22 -28.52 7.17
C ASP A 38 14.46 -29.85 7.17
N ASP A 39 13.44 -30.00 6.33
CA ASP A 39 12.83 -31.30 6.03
C ASP A 39 13.12 -31.69 4.57
N PRO A 40 14.30 -32.25 4.27
CA PRO A 40 14.73 -32.54 2.91
C PRO A 40 14.02 -33.75 2.27
N GLY A 41 13.03 -34.38 2.93
CA GLY A 41 12.47 -35.66 2.50
C GLY A 41 10.95 -35.79 2.50
N ALA A 42 10.20 -34.88 3.09
CA ALA A 42 8.74 -34.96 3.12
C ALA A 42 8.11 -34.20 1.93
N CYS A 43 7.52 -34.91 0.98
CA CYS A 43 6.60 -34.32 -0.01
C CYS A 43 5.30 -33.76 0.62
N VAL A 44 5.17 -33.81 1.95
CA VAL A 44 3.97 -33.44 2.69
C VAL A 44 4.39 -32.79 4.01
N LEU A 45 4.28 -31.48 4.10
CA LEU A 45 4.10 -30.84 5.40
C LEU A 45 2.64 -30.99 5.79
N ALA A 46 2.36 -31.74 6.86
CA ALA A 46 1.24 -31.40 7.69
C ALA A 46 1.61 -30.10 8.42
N ALA A 47 1.32 -28.94 7.81
CA ALA A 47 1.33 -27.68 8.57
C ALA A 47 0.54 -27.91 9.87
N PRO A 48 0.99 -27.39 11.03
CA PRO A 48 0.30 -27.63 12.31
C PRO A 48 -1.21 -27.47 12.14
N LEU A 49 -1.99 -28.46 12.56
CA LEU A 49 -3.46 -28.40 12.41
C LEU A 49 -4.07 -27.23 13.21
N ASP A 50 -3.31 -26.71 14.18
CA ASP A 50 -3.65 -25.55 14.98
C ASP A 50 -3.30 -24.24 14.28
N PHE A 51 -4.29 -23.34 14.22
CA PHE A 51 -4.16 -22.01 13.64
C PHE A 51 -3.18 -21.13 14.43
N ASP A 52 -3.03 -21.39 15.73
CA ASP A 52 -2.12 -20.63 16.60
C ASP A 52 -0.66 -21.11 16.45
N GLU A 53 -0.40 -22.40 16.27
CA GLU A 53 0.96 -22.93 16.00
C GLU A 53 1.48 -22.51 14.61
N ARG A 54 0.60 -22.30 13.63
CA ARG A 54 0.96 -21.80 12.29
C ARG A 54 1.52 -20.38 12.28
N ARG A 55 1.21 -19.57 13.30
CA ARG A 55 1.69 -18.17 13.38
C ARG A 55 3.17 -18.06 13.76
N ASP A 56 3.79 -19.16 14.16
CA ASP A 56 5.20 -19.23 14.54
C ASP A 56 6.06 -19.97 13.52
N THR A 57 5.53 -20.26 12.33
CA THR A 57 6.25 -20.95 11.25
C THR A 57 5.99 -20.34 9.88
N PHE A 58 7.06 -20.05 9.13
CA PHE A 58 7.01 -19.35 7.84
C PHE A 58 7.73 -20.18 6.77
N PRO A 59 7.01 -20.72 5.77
CA PRO A 59 7.63 -21.58 4.77
C PRO A 59 8.26 -20.78 3.62
N PHE A 60 9.45 -21.19 3.20
CA PHE A 60 10.17 -20.66 2.05
C PHE A 60 10.52 -21.80 1.12
N HIS A 61 10.32 -21.67 -0.19
CA HIS A 61 10.92 -22.66 -1.11
C HIS A 61 12.42 -22.75 -0.90
N GLU A 62 12.98 -23.95 -1.05
CA GLU A 62 14.43 -24.19 -0.94
C GLU A 62 15.21 -23.28 -1.89
N ALA A 63 14.70 -23.12 -3.12
CA ALA A 63 15.25 -22.22 -4.13
C ALA A 63 15.20 -20.74 -3.70
N CYS A 64 14.09 -20.31 -3.11
CA CYS A 64 13.92 -18.95 -2.60
C CYS A 64 14.86 -18.66 -1.43
N TRP A 65 15.02 -19.63 -0.52
CA TRP A 65 15.96 -19.55 0.59
C TRP A 65 17.40 -19.51 0.09
N SER A 66 17.77 -20.34 -0.89
CA SER A 66 19.10 -20.34 -1.51
C SER A 66 19.44 -19.00 -2.18
N LEU A 67 18.46 -18.36 -2.85
CA LEU A 67 18.64 -17.01 -3.40
C LEU A 67 18.84 -15.96 -2.29
N LEU A 68 18.13 -16.08 -1.17
CA LEU A 68 18.34 -15.22 -0.01
C LEU A 68 19.75 -15.41 0.57
N GLU A 69 20.21 -16.64 0.76
CA GLU A 69 21.58 -16.96 1.21
C GLU A 69 22.63 -16.36 0.27
N GLN A 70 22.41 -16.48 -1.04
CA GLN A 70 23.30 -15.90 -2.05
C GLN A 70 23.41 -14.37 -1.94
N SER A 71 22.32 -13.68 -1.59
CA SER A 71 22.34 -12.22 -1.35
C SER A 71 23.11 -11.82 -0.07
N TYR A 72 23.36 -12.79 0.80
CA TYR A 72 24.01 -12.68 2.11
C TYR A 72 25.37 -13.39 2.18
N ILE A 73 26.04 -13.70 1.06
CA ILE A 73 27.33 -14.42 1.04
C ILE A 73 28.37 -13.94 2.08
N SER A 74 28.41 -12.64 2.37
CA SER A 74 29.39 -12.05 3.30
C SER A 74 28.98 -12.07 4.77
N LYS A 75 27.71 -12.33 5.10
CA LYS A 75 27.16 -12.25 6.47
C LYS A 75 25.99 -13.23 6.63
N PRO A 76 25.82 -13.93 7.75
CA PRO A 76 24.66 -14.79 7.94
C PRO A 76 23.35 -13.99 7.86
N ILE A 77 22.30 -14.61 7.33
CA ILE A 77 20.96 -14.04 7.35
C ILE A 77 20.55 -13.85 8.82
N PRO A 78 20.05 -12.67 9.23
CA PRO A 78 19.61 -12.45 10.60
C PRO A 78 18.27 -13.17 10.84
N HIS A 79 18.29 -14.48 11.10
CA HIS A 79 17.08 -15.33 11.20
C HIS A 79 16.07 -14.80 12.22
N ARG A 80 16.53 -14.36 13.40
CA ARG A 80 15.65 -13.78 14.42
C ARG A 80 14.92 -12.55 13.88
N ARG A 81 15.64 -11.68 13.18
CA ARG A 81 15.05 -10.47 12.59
C ARG A 81 14.06 -10.82 11.49
N LEU A 82 14.39 -11.78 10.63
CA LEU A 82 13.49 -12.26 9.59
C LEU A 82 12.22 -12.88 10.18
N PHE A 83 12.34 -13.65 11.26
CA PHE A 83 11.20 -14.23 11.97
C PHE A 83 10.28 -13.14 12.56
N GLU A 84 10.86 -12.17 13.27
CA GLU A 84 10.13 -11.02 13.82
C GLU A 84 9.41 -10.24 12.72
N VAL A 85 10.03 -10.06 11.55
CA VAL A 85 9.39 -9.42 10.40
C VAL A 85 8.24 -10.28 9.85
N CYS A 86 8.44 -11.58 9.60
CA CYS A 86 7.37 -12.43 9.06
C CYS A 86 6.16 -12.52 10.00
N ARG A 87 6.38 -12.51 11.32
CA ARG A 87 5.31 -12.54 12.34
C ARG A 87 4.48 -11.27 12.38
N SER A 88 5.02 -10.15 11.90
CA SER A 88 4.32 -8.87 11.86
C SER A 88 3.35 -8.73 10.70
N LEU A 89 3.55 -9.53 9.65
CA LEU A 89 2.85 -9.37 8.38
C LEU A 89 1.40 -9.87 8.51
N PRO A 90 0.44 -9.23 7.81
CA PRO A 90 -0.93 -9.72 7.78
C PRO A 90 -0.98 -11.07 7.04
N PHE A 91 -1.86 -11.95 7.50
CA PHE A 91 -2.12 -13.19 6.78
C PHE A 91 -3.19 -12.94 5.72
N SER A 92 -2.93 -13.33 4.48
CA SER A 92 -3.93 -13.24 3.41
C SER A 92 -4.53 -14.61 3.15
N ASP A 93 -5.85 -14.74 3.31
CA ASP A 93 -6.57 -15.97 2.94
C ASP A 93 -6.59 -16.21 1.43
N ARG A 94 -6.38 -15.18 0.61
CA ARG A 94 -6.35 -15.35 -0.84
C ARG A 94 -5.03 -15.98 -1.30
N VAL A 95 -3.92 -15.59 -0.68
CA VAL A 95 -2.56 -16.08 -1.03
C VAL A 95 -2.15 -17.27 -0.15
N ASP A 96 -2.98 -17.61 0.85
CA ASP A 96 -2.70 -18.63 1.88
C ASP A 96 -1.31 -18.44 2.54
N CYS A 97 -0.91 -17.17 2.74
CA CYS A 97 0.40 -16.81 3.27
C CYS A 97 0.41 -15.39 3.84
N VAL A 98 1.47 -15.03 4.56
CA VAL A 98 1.69 -13.65 4.97
C VAL A 98 1.98 -12.76 3.76
N THR A 99 1.41 -11.55 3.75
CA THR A 99 1.59 -10.59 2.66
C THR A 99 2.58 -9.51 3.04
N TRP A 100 3.64 -9.38 2.25
CA TRP A 100 4.61 -8.31 2.42
C TRP A 100 4.07 -6.93 2.05
N GLY A 101 3.05 -6.81 1.18
CA GLY A 101 2.54 -5.50 0.70
C GLY A 101 2.73 -5.21 -0.76
N HIS A 102 3.39 -6.13 -1.46
CA HIS A 102 3.61 -6.05 -2.88
C HIS A 102 2.89 -7.17 -3.60
N ASP A 103 2.91 -7.08 -4.92
CA ASP A 103 2.30 -8.01 -5.88
C ASP A 103 3.03 -9.35 -6.06
N PHE A 104 3.95 -9.71 -5.16
CA PHE A 104 4.88 -10.85 -5.33
C PHE A 104 5.58 -10.88 -6.70
N GLY A 105 5.95 -9.71 -7.24
CA GLY A 105 6.60 -9.60 -8.54
C GLY A 105 5.62 -9.84 -9.69
N GLY A 106 4.34 -9.47 -9.49
CA GLY A 106 3.26 -9.55 -10.46
C GLY A 106 2.41 -10.82 -10.40
N LEU A 107 2.57 -11.68 -9.39
CA LEU A 107 1.71 -12.86 -9.18
C LEU A 107 0.31 -12.50 -8.71
N ILE A 108 0.14 -11.35 -8.07
CA ILE A 108 -1.16 -10.82 -7.69
C ILE A 108 -1.27 -9.36 -8.13
N SER A 109 -2.47 -8.83 -8.27
CA SER A 109 -2.69 -7.38 -8.43
C SER A 109 -3.85 -6.92 -7.59
N ALA A 110 -3.90 -5.62 -7.28
CA ALA A 110 -5.09 -5.04 -6.66
C ALA A 110 -6.34 -5.34 -7.51
N GLU A 111 -7.46 -5.61 -6.85
CA GLU A 111 -8.76 -5.73 -7.51
C GLU A 111 -9.18 -4.34 -8.01
N ASP A 112 -9.60 -4.22 -9.27
CA ASP A 112 -9.80 -2.92 -9.95
C ASP A 112 -10.77 -1.98 -9.20
N ASP A 113 -11.78 -2.54 -8.54
CA ASP A 113 -12.80 -1.80 -7.78
C ASP A 113 -12.48 -1.65 -6.28
N SER A 114 -11.28 -2.06 -5.85
CA SER A 114 -10.88 -1.99 -4.46
C SER A 114 -10.19 -0.68 -4.11
N TYR A 115 -10.38 -0.24 -2.86
CA TYR A 115 -9.68 0.94 -2.37
C TYR A 115 -8.28 0.57 -1.89
N PRO A 116 -7.32 1.52 -1.97
CA PRO A 116 -5.91 1.25 -1.66
C PRO A 116 -5.64 0.66 -0.27
N TRP A 117 -6.51 0.93 0.71
CA TRP A 117 -6.36 0.43 2.08
C TRP A 117 -7.14 -0.86 2.38
N GLN A 118 -7.82 -1.45 1.39
CA GLN A 118 -8.58 -2.69 1.58
C GLN A 118 -7.75 -3.96 1.36
N ASP A 119 -6.55 -3.83 0.77
CA ASP A 119 -5.64 -4.95 0.49
C ASP A 119 -6.34 -6.15 -0.21
N LEU A 120 -7.25 -5.86 -1.14
CA LEU A 120 -7.93 -6.88 -1.94
C LEU A 120 -7.12 -7.17 -3.21
N PHE A 121 -6.66 -8.42 -3.35
CA PHE A 121 -5.81 -8.85 -4.46
C PHE A 121 -6.43 -9.97 -5.28
N VAL A 122 -6.19 -9.97 -6.58
CA VAL A 122 -6.56 -11.04 -7.53
C VAL A 122 -5.29 -11.70 -8.05
N ASP A 123 -5.33 -13.01 -8.25
CA ASP A 123 -4.21 -13.76 -8.82
C ASP A 123 -4.00 -13.42 -10.29
N ARG A 124 -2.73 -13.46 -10.70
CA ARG A 124 -2.30 -13.35 -12.09
C ARG A 124 -1.53 -14.59 -12.49
N GLU A 125 -1.88 -15.12 -13.65
CA GLU A 125 -1.13 -16.23 -14.23
C GLU A 125 0.18 -15.71 -14.83
N LEU A 126 1.28 -15.97 -14.12
CA LEU A 126 2.63 -15.84 -14.65
C LEU A 126 3.14 -17.22 -15.05
N THR A 127 3.05 -17.56 -16.33
CA THR A 127 3.44 -18.88 -16.85
C THR A 127 4.90 -19.24 -16.54
N PHE A 128 5.78 -18.24 -16.43
CA PHE A 128 7.19 -18.46 -16.08
C PHE A 128 7.41 -18.65 -14.57
N ALA A 129 6.42 -18.42 -13.71
CA ALA A 129 6.59 -18.54 -12.27
C ALA A 129 6.76 -19.99 -11.80
N SER A 130 6.41 -20.97 -12.64
CA SER A 130 6.61 -22.40 -12.39
C SER A 130 8.03 -22.90 -12.70
N ASP A 131 8.88 -22.09 -13.34
CA ASP A 131 10.27 -22.47 -13.61
C ASP A 131 11.16 -22.31 -12.36
N GLU A 132 12.12 -23.21 -12.17
CA GLU A 132 13.06 -23.18 -11.03
C GLU A 132 13.85 -21.85 -10.99
N PRO A 133 13.73 -21.02 -9.93
CA PRO A 133 14.35 -19.71 -9.90
C PRO A 133 15.81 -19.73 -9.44
N TYR A 134 16.29 -20.78 -8.77
CA TYR A 134 17.68 -20.83 -8.27
C TYR A 134 18.63 -21.48 -9.29
N VAL A 135 18.36 -22.73 -9.67
CA VAL A 135 19.17 -23.46 -10.65
C VAL A 135 18.62 -23.21 -12.05
N VAL A 136 19.18 -22.22 -12.74
CA VAL A 136 18.82 -21.86 -14.12
C VAL A 136 19.97 -22.24 -15.06
N PRO A 137 19.95 -23.43 -15.70
CA PRO A 137 21.06 -23.92 -16.52
C PRO A 137 21.46 -22.97 -17.65
N GLU A 138 20.51 -22.25 -18.23
CA GLU A 138 20.74 -21.33 -19.34
C GLU A 138 21.65 -20.17 -18.93
N ILE A 139 21.62 -19.74 -17.66
CA ILE A 139 22.53 -18.69 -17.17
C ILE A 139 23.99 -19.16 -17.21
N GLN A 140 24.25 -20.44 -16.92
CA GLN A 140 25.60 -20.99 -16.97
C GLN A 140 26.15 -21.08 -18.39
N GLN A 141 25.26 -21.16 -19.39
CA GLN A 141 25.62 -21.25 -20.81
C GLN A 141 25.87 -19.88 -21.45
N LEU A 142 25.34 -18.79 -20.87
CA LEU A 142 25.46 -17.43 -21.39
C LEU A 142 26.87 -17.00 -21.82
N PRO A 143 27.96 -17.29 -21.07
CA PRO A 143 29.32 -16.89 -21.48
C PRO A 143 29.82 -17.56 -22.76
N TYR A 144 29.22 -18.70 -23.12
CA TYR A 144 29.64 -19.54 -24.24
C TYR A 144 28.70 -19.41 -25.46
N GLU A 145 27.58 -18.70 -25.32
CA GLU A 145 26.67 -18.41 -26.42
C GLU A 145 27.32 -17.45 -27.44
N THR A 146 27.05 -17.66 -28.73
CA THR A 146 27.59 -16.82 -29.81
C THR A 146 26.84 -15.47 -29.88
N PRO A 147 27.53 -14.32 -29.77
CA PRO A 147 26.88 -13.02 -29.82
C PRO A 147 26.22 -12.72 -31.17
N THR A 148 24.99 -12.20 -31.13
CA THR A 148 24.27 -11.67 -32.28
C THR A 148 24.30 -10.14 -32.27
N TRP A 149 24.84 -9.55 -33.33
CA TRP A 149 24.95 -8.09 -33.47
C TRP A 149 23.83 -7.57 -34.36
N PRO A 150 22.96 -6.68 -33.87
CA PRO A 150 22.16 -5.84 -34.76
C PRO A 150 23.03 -4.68 -35.28
N ASP A 151 22.81 -4.34 -36.55
CA ASP A 151 23.42 -3.19 -37.21
C ASP A 151 22.89 -1.90 -36.54
N ILE A 152 23.79 -1.04 -36.04
CA ILE A 152 23.41 0.23 -35.41
C ILE A 152 24.08 1.35 -36.20
N SER A 153 23.28 2.05 -36.99
CA SER A 153 23.70 3.27 -37.69
C SER A 153 23.78 4.46 -36.72
N GLN A 154 24.79 5.31 -36.93
CA GLN A 154 25.02 6.53 -36.15
C GLN A 154 24.23 7.70 -36.76
N PRO A 155 23.32 8.37 -36.02
CA PRO A 155 22.86 9.68 -36.43
C PRO A 155 23.87 10.75 -35.97
N LEU A 156 24.36 11.54 -36.92
CA LEU A 156 25.19 12.72 -36.68
C LEU A 156 24.29 13.93 -36.40
N SER A 157 24.44 14.55 -35.24
CA SER A 157 23.82 15.85 -34.90
C SER A 157 24.91 16.83 -34.43
N THR A 158 24.85 18.07 -34.93
CA THR A 158 25.93 19.08 -34.90
C THR A 158 25.76 20.14 -33.81
N LYS A 159 25.10 19.84 -32.68
CA LYS A 159 25.00 20.80 -31.56
C LYS A 159 26.24 20.78 -30.66
N ALA A 160 26.61 21.97 -30.18
CA ALA A 160 27.66 22.15 -29.19
C ALA A 160 27.25 21.51 -27.85
N ASP A 161 28.14 20.69 -27.29
CA ASP A 161 27.89 19.88 -26.09
C ASP A 161 28.71 20.40 -24.92
N ILE A 162 28.04 20.83 -23.85
CA ILE A 162 28.67 21.37 -22.64
C ILE A 162 29.51 20.33 -21.91
N PHE A 163 29.15 19.05 -22.02
CA PHE A 163 29.86 17.94 -21.40
C PHE A 163 31.16 17.59 -22.12
N ALA A 164 31.39 18.14 -23.32
CA ALA A 164 32.66 17.96 -24.05
C ALA A 164 33.86 18.61 -23.34
N LYS A 165 33.61 19.43 -22.31
CA LYS A 165 34.64 20.01 -21.43
C LYS A 165 35.08 19.08 -20.31
N ILE A 166 34.35 17.99 -20.07
CA ILE A 166 34.65 17.01 -19.02
C ILE A 166 35.55 15.90 -19.59
N PRO A 167 36.59 15.46 -18.88
CA PRO A 167 37.41 14.33 -19.31
C PRO A 167 36.59 13.05 -19.54
N PRO A 168 36.87 12.28 -20.61
CA PRO A 168 36.13 11.05 -20.94
C PRO A 168 36.09 10.01 -19.81
N GLU A 169 37.11 9.96 -18.96
CA GLU A 169 37.21 9.07 -17.80
C GLU A 169 36.16 9.40 -16.74
N ILE A 170 35.87 10.70 -16.57
CA ILE A 170 34.84 11.19 -15.65
C ILE A 170 33.45 10.93 -16.22
N ILE A 171 33.24 11.17 -17.53
CA ILE A 171 31.98 10.79 -18.20
C ILE A 171 31.71 9.28 -18.10
N THR A 172 32.75 8.47 -18.28
CA THR A 172 32.65 7.01 -18.12
C THR A 172 32.30 6.63 -16.67
N SER A 173 32.95 7.26 -15.69
CA SER A 173 32.66 7.03 -14.27
C SER A 173 31.22 7.42 -13.92
N ILE A 174 30.79 8.63 -14.28
CA ILE A 174 29.41 9.10 -14.09
C ILE A 174 28.42 8.10 -14.70
N SER A 175 28.67 7.68 -15.94
CA SER A 175 27.80 6.74 -16.65
C SER A 175 27.65 5.40 -15.93
N ARG A 176 28.71 4.89 -15.28
CA ARG A 176 28.65 3.64 -14.51
C ARG A 176 27.77 3.75 -13.26
N TYR A 177 27.70 4.93 -12.65
CA TYR A 177 26.88 5.19 -11.45
C TYR A 177 25.44 5.56 -11.77
N LEU A 178 25.14 6.01 -12.99
CA LEU A 178 23.75 6.30 -13.40
C LEU A 178 22.94 5.02 -13.55
N PRO A 179 21.64 5.00 -13.22
CA PRO A 179 20.72 3.97 -13.71
C PRO A 179 20.75 3.87 -15.23
N THR A 180 20.53 2.67 -15.81
CA THR A 180 20.63 2.49 -17.27
C THR A 180 19.67 3.40 -18.03
N VAL A 181 18.46 3.61 -17.52
CA VAL A 181 17.47 4.51 -18.15
C VAL A 181 17.99 5.96 -18.22
N ASP A 182 18.59 6.45 -17.15
CA ASP A 182 19.12 7.83 -17.08
C ASP A 182 20.35 7.99 -17.95
N TYR A 183 21.21 6.98 -18.00
CA TYR A 183 22.32 6.95 -18.94
C TYR A 183 21.85 6.97 -20.41
N LEU A 184 20.84 6.17 -20.76
CA LEU A 184 20.28 6.16 -22.11
C LEU A 184 19.66 7.52 -22.46
N ASN A 185 18.98 8.16 -21.52
CA ASN A 185 18.47 9.53 -21.66
C ASN A 185 19.61 10.55 -21.80
N ALA A 186 20.67 10.45 -21.02
CA ALA A 186 21.86 11.30 -21.12
C ALA A 186 22.54 11.16 -22.49
N ARG A 187 22.60 9.93 -23.03
CA ARG A 187 23.09 9.65 -24.38
C ARG A 187 22.22 10.29 -25.47
N LEU A 188 20.90 10.34 -25.28
CA LEU A 188 19.98 11.05 -26.18
C LEU A 188 20.16 12.58 -26.08
N ALA A 189 20.45 13.08 -24.88
CA ALA A 189 20.59 14.51 -24.61
C ALA A 189 21.97 15.09 -24.96
N SER A 190 23.05 14.29 -24.88
CA SER A 190 24.44 14.75 -25.00
C SER A 190 25.33 13.72 -25.71
N ARG A 191 26.13 14.18 -26.69
CA ARG A 191 27.05 13.33 -27.47
C ARG A 191 28.21 12.80 -26.65
N SER A 192 28.60 13.50 -25.58
CA SER A 192 29.75 13.11 -24.74
C SER A 192 29.55 11.75 -24.09
N PHE A 193 28.29 11.35 -23.88
CA PHE A 193 27.91 10.04 -23.34
C PHE A 193 27.84 8.94 -24.40
N TYR A 194 27.85 9.26 -25.69
CA TYR A 194 27.71 8.28 -26.78
C TYR A 194 28.81 7.21 -26.80
N PRO A 195 30.11 7.54 -26.65
CA PRO A 195 31.18 6.54 -26.70
C PRO A 195 31.07 5.46 -25.62
N VAL A 196 30.51 5.81 -24.46
CA VAL A 196 30.36 4.88 -23.32
C VAL A 196 29.43 3.72 -23.67
N PHE A 197 28.51 3.90 -24.62
CA PHE A 197 27.52 2.88 -24.99
C PHE A 197 28.18 1.66 -25.62
N HIS A 198 29.29 1.88 -26.32
CA HIS A 198 30.06 0.81 -26.94
C HIS A 198 31.14 0.25 -25.99
N GLY A 199 31.32 0.87 -24.82
CA GLY A 199 32.26 0.45 -23.81
C GLY A 199 31.77 -0.76 -23.01
N GLN A 200 32.55 -1.83 -22.99
CA GLN A 200 32.24 -3.05 -22.24
C GLN A 200 32.16 -2.81 -20.72
N GLN A 201 32.93 -1.86 -20.20
CA GLN A 201 32.97 -1.54 -18.77
C GLN A 201 31.64 -1.01 -18.23
N PHE A 202 30.90 -0.25 -19.04
CA PHE A 202 29.57 0.24 -18.66
C PHE A 202 28.56 -0.90 -18.57
N TRP A 203 28.57 -1.83 -19.52
CA TRP A 203 27.65 -2.95 -19.50
C TRP A 203 28.02 -3.99 -18.44
N ALA A 204 29.32 -4.21 -18.22
CA ALA A 204 29.81 -5.05 -17.12
C ALA A 204 29.34 -4.52 -15.76
N SER A 205 29.31 -3.19 -15.57
CA SER A 205 28.87 -2.61 -14.30
C SER A 205 27.40 -2.91 -13.98
N ARG A 206 26.57 -3.28 -14.97
CA ARG A 206 25.17 -3.69 -14.77
C ARG A 206 25.01 -5.07 -14.14
N PHE A 207 26.06 -5.87 -14.11
CA PHE A 207 26.08 -7.20 -13.52
C PHE A 207 26.73 -7.23 -12.12
N LEU A 208 27.17 -6.08 -11.62
CA LEU A 208 27.72 -5.94 -10.27
C LEU A 208 26.64 -6.18 -9.20
N PRO A 209 27.04 -6.48 -7.95
CA PRO A 209 26.11 -6.50 -6.82
C PRO A 209 25.31 -5.20 -6.75
N ASN A 210 24.00 -5.31 -6.50
CA ASN A 210 23.03 -4.21 -6.44
C ASN A 210 22.86 -3.40 -7.75
N ALA A 211 23.27 -3.94 -8.89
CA ALA A 211 23.05 -3.33 -10.21
C ALA A 211 21.87 -4.00 -10.97
N ASP A 212 21.53 -3.49 -12.16
CA ASP A 212 20.37 -3.90 -12.98
C ASP A 212 20.22 -5.42 -13.25
N ARG A 213 21.32 -6.17 -13.20
CA ARG A 213 21.41 -7.62 -13.43
C ARG A 213 22.10 -8.35 -12.28
N SER A 214 22.02 -7.81 -11.07
CA SER A 214 22.53 -8.44 -9.83
C SER A 214 22.03 -9.88 -9.64
N TRP A 215 20.84 -10.20 -10.19
CA TRP A 215 20.26 -11.55 -10.20
C TRP A 215 21.06 -12.58 -11.00
N VAL A 216 21.97 -12.15 -11.88
CA VAL A 216 22.93 -13.00 -12.62
C VAL A 216 24.25 -13.05 -11.87
N PHE A 217 24.23 -13.48 -10.61
CA PHE A 217 25.41 -13.45 -9.74
C PHE A 217 26.55 -14.38 -10.19
N GLU A 218 26.29 -15.35 -11.06
CA GLU A 218 27.33 -16.19 -11.72
C GLU A 218 28.29 -15.36 -12.56
N SER A 219 27.84 -14.18 -13.03
CA SER A 219 28.64 -13.25 -13.82
C SER A 219 29.93 -12.81 -13.14
N GLN A 220 29.98 -12.86 -11.80
CA GLN A 220 31.17 -12.55 -11.02
C GLN A 220 32.31 -13.55 -11.25
N LYS A 221 32.00 -14.75 -11.77
CA LYS A 221 32.96 -15.80 -12.12
C LYS A 221 33.30 -15.82 -13.61
N TRP A 222 32.60 -15.03 -14.43
CA TRP A 222 32.86 -14.97 -15.86
C TRP A 222 34.11 -14.12 -16.09
N GLU A 223 35.26 -14.78 -16.26
CA GLU A 223 36.50 -14.11 -16.63
C GLU A 223 36.27 -13.28 -17.89
N MET A 224 36.31 -11.95 -17.73
CA MET A 224 36.04 -10.92 -18.74
C MET A 224 35.17 -11.41 -19.91
N ALA A 225 33.88 -11.64 -19.66
CA ALA A 225 32.95 -11.92 -20.75
C ALA A 225 33.14 -10.87 -21.87
N ASN A 226 33.48 -11.33 -23.07
CA ASN A 226 33.98 -10.44 -24.13
C ASN A 226 32.89 -9.51 -24.69
N ASN A 227 31.61 -9.69 -24.30
CA ASN A 227 30.49 -8.92 -24.82
C ASN A 227 29.35 -8.72 -23.80
N TRP A 228 29.58 -7.88 -22.81
CA TRP A 228 28.61 -7.48 -21.79
C TRP A 228 27.37 -6.78 -22.35
N LEU A 229 27.48 -6.00 -23.43
CA LEU A 229 26.32 -5.39 -24.09
C LEU A 229 25.37 -6.46 -24.63
N TRP A 230 25.93 -7.48 -25.28
CA TRP A 230 25.14 -8.60 -25.78
C TRP A 230 24.49 -9.38 -24.64
N LEU A 231 25.23 -9.68 -23.56
CA LEU A 231 24.68 -10.33 -22.36
C LEU A 231 23.53 -9.52 -21.73
N TYR A 232 23.67 -8.21 -21.65
CA TYR A 232 22.62 -7.33 -21.13
C TYR A 232 21.34 -7.43 -21.96
N ARG A 233 21.45 -7.48 -23.30
CA ARG A 233 20.31 -7.67 -24.21
C ARG A 233 19.72 -9.08 -24.13
N ARG A 234 20.59 -10.09 -24.09
CA ARG A 234 20.21 -11.50 -24.02
C ARG A 234 19.41 -11.81 -22.74
N THR A 235 19.81 -11.19 -21.62
CA THR A 235 19.10 -11.31 -20.34
C THR A 235 17.82 -10.48 -20.28
N ALA A 236 17.74 -9.35 -21.02
CA ALA A 236 16.48 -8.61 -21.16
C ALA A 236 15.39 -9.44 -21.89
N ASN A 237 15.79 -10.30 -22.83
CA ASN A 237 14.94 -11.28 -23.49
C ASN A 237 15.15 -12.68 -22.89
N GLY A 238 15.13 -12.77 -21.56
CA GLY A 238 15.42 -14.00 -20.82
C GLY A 238 14.41 -15.13 -21.08
N THR A 239 14.86 -16.37 -20.86
CA THR A 239 13.99 -17.56 -20.82
C THR A 239 13.02 -17.47 -19.63
N PRO A 240 11.96 -18.29 -19.57
CA PRO A 240 11.07 -18.34 -18.41
C PRO A 240 11.80 -18.48 -17.06
N GLY A 241 12.78 -19.38 -16.95
CA GLY A 241 13.62 -19.51 -15.74
C GLY A 241 14.38 -18.23 -15.38
N MET A 242 14.96 -17.53 -16.36
CA MET A 242 15.61 -16.23 -16.12
C MET A 242 14.62 -15.16 -15.62
N LYS A 243 13.41 -15.11 -16.19
CA LYS A 243 12.37 -14.17 -15.76
C LYS A 243 11.91 -14.46 -14.33
N ASN A 244 11.74 -15.73 -13.97
CA ASN A 244 11.35 -16.09 -12.61
C ASN A 244 12.46 -15.78 -11.61
N ARG A 245 13.71 -16.08 -11.99
CA ARG A 245 14.87 -15.74 -11.16
C ARG A 245 15.00 -14.23 -10.94
N GLU A 246 14.90 -13.42 -11.99
CA GLU A 246 14.89 -11.96 -11.86
C GLU A 246 13.76 -11.48 -10.94
N ARG A 247 12.55 -12.05 -11.11
CA ARG A 247 11.39 -11.75 -10.26
C ARG A 247 11.69 -12.02 -8.78
N VAL A 248 12.10 -13.24 -8.45
CA VAL A 248 12.35 -13.65 -7.06
C VAL A 248 13.55 -12.89 -6.46
N TRP A 249 14.60 -12.64 -7.24
CA TRP A 249 15.76 -11.88 -6.78
C TRP A 249 15.39 -10.44 -6.39
N ARG A 250 14.53 -9.76 -7.15
CA ARG A 250 14.03 -8.43 -6.76
C ARG A 250 13.23 -8.46 -5.45
N LEU A 251 12.56 -9.58 -5.14
CA LEU A 251 11.89 -9.77 -3.85
C LEU A 251 12.91 -10.01 -2.73
N VAL A 252 13.97 -10.77 -2.99
CA VAL A 252 15.11 -10.94 -2.06
C VAL A 252 15.73 -9.59 -1.71
N GLU A 253 15.99 -8.73 -2.69
CA GLU A 253 16.56 -7.40 -2.48
C GLU A 253 15.67 -6.54 -1.57
N LYS A 254 14.35 -6.53 -1.81
CA LYS A 254 13.36 -5.86 -0.96
C LYS A 254 13.36 -6.37 0.49
N VAL A 255 13.40 -7.69 0.68
CA VAL A 255 13.48 -8.28 2.02
C VAL A 255 14.81 -7.92 2.70
N LYS A 256 15.91 -7.96 1.96
CA LYS A 256 17.24 -7.59 2.47
C LYS A 256 17.28 -6.13 2.95
N GLU A 257 16.68 -5.20 2.23
CA GLU A 257 16.54 -3.80 2.67
C GLU A 257 15.84 -3.71 4.04
N ILE A 258 14.74 -4.45 4.26
CA ILE A 258 14.06 -4.47 5.57
C ILE A 258 14.98 -4.97 6.68
N LEU A 259 15.68 -6.07 6.43
CA LEU A 259 16.53 -6.73 7.41
C LEU A 259 17.75 -5.87 7.79
N CYS A 260 18.20 -4.98 6.90
CA CYS A 260 19.31 -4.06 7.13
C CYS A 260 18.93 -2.83 7.98
N LEU A 261 17.65 -2.50 8.10
CA LEU A 261 17.23 -1.29 8.81
C LEU A 261 17.46 -1.42 10.32
N GLU A 262 18.11 -0.40 10.89
CA GLU A 262 18.49 -0.38 12.31
C GLU A 262 17.35 0.09 13.20
N TRP A 263 16.97 -0.74 14.19
CA TRP A 263 16.11 -0.32 15.30
C TRP A 263 16.94 0.44 16.30
N ILE A 264 16.46 1.61 16.71
CA ILE A 264 17.08 2.38 17.78
C ILE A 264 16.06 2.44 18.91
N GLU A 265 16.32 1.72 20.00
CA GLU A 265 15.47 1.79 21.18
C GLU A 265 15.41 3.24 21.66
N PRO A 266 14.20 3.84 21.77
CA PRO A 266 14.08 5.18 22.30
C PRO A 266 14.50 5.15 23.76
N ILE A 267 15.37 6.08 24.16
CA ILE A 267 15.70 6.32 25.57
C ILE A 267 14.40 6.74 26.26
N SER A 268 13.73 5.77 26.90
CA SER A 268 12.48 6.01 27.61
C SER A 268 12.76 6.81 28.88
N ASN A 269 12.61 8.13 28.81
CA ASN A 269 12.40 8.91 30.01
C ASN A 269 10.95 8.70 30.46
N PRO A 270 10.69 8.34 31.73
CA PRO A 270 9.34 8.17 32.22
C PRO A 270 8.58 9.50 32.08
N ILE A 271 7.58 9.50 31.21
CA ILE A 271 6.68 10.64 31.02
C ILE A 271 5.94 10.83 32.37
N PRO A 272 5.98 12.02 33.00
CA PRO A 272 5.24 12.26 34.22
C PRO A 272 3.75 11.96 33.97
N LYS A 273 3.10 11.27 34.91
CA LYS A 273 1.65 10.95 34.91
C LYS A 273 0.81 12.23 35.05
N ALA A 274 0.90 13.15 34.10
CA ALA A 274 -0.08 14.20 33.92
C ALA A 274 -1.29 13.63 33.17
N ASN A 275 -2.47 14.24 33.35
CA ASN A 275 -3.65 13.96 32.52
C ASN A 275 -3.38 14.44 31.09
N ILE A 276 -2.66 13.62 30.33
CA ILE A 276 -2.25 13.89 28.96
C ILE A 276 -3.32 13.35 28.00
N ASN A 277 -3.89 14.22 27.17
CA ASN A 277 -4.88 13.85 26.16
C ASN A 277 -4.16 13.45 24.86
N TRP A 278 -3.64 12.23 24.82
CA TRP A 278 -3.03 11.68 23.61
C TRP A 278 -4.05 11.56 22.49
N ARG A 279 -3.78 12.17 21.35
CA ARG A 279 -4.53 11.94 20.11
C ARG A 279 -3.78 10.96 19.24
N GLN A 280 -4.49 9.98 18.70
CA GLN A 280 -3.91 8.92 17.89
C GLN A 280 -4.46 8.96 16.46
N ALA A 281 -3.56 9.01 15.48
CA ALA A 281 -3.86 8.57 14.13
C ALA A 281 -3.18 7.22 13.94
N SER A 282 -3.97 6.20 13.64
CA SER A 282 -3.48 4.85 13.36
C SER A 282 -4.06 4.31 12.07
N GLY A 283 -3.43 3.27 11.50
CA GLY A 283 -4.06 2.39 10.52
C GLY A 283 -5.12 1.49 11.17
N ASP A 284 -5.59 0.47 10.44
CA ASP A 284 -6.51 -0.55 10.97
C ASP A 284 -5.78 -1.42 12.02
N LEU A 285 -5.69 -0.90 13.25
CA LEU A 285 -5.11 -1.58 14.39
C LEU A 285 -6.14 -2.53 14.99
N ARG A 286 -5.85 -3.83 14.94
CA ARG A 286 -6.65 -4.83 15.65
C ARG A 286 -6.06 -5.06 17.05
N PRO A 287 -6.82 -4.86 18.13
CA PRO A 287 -6.31 -5.05 19.48
C PRO A 287 -5.94 -6.52 19.73
N ASP A 288 -4.82 -6.73 20.42
CA ASP A 288 -4.30 -8.05 20.83
C ASP A 288 -5.24 -8.83 21.77
N SER A 289 -6.23 -8.16 22.36
CA SER A 289 -7.01 -8.67 23.52
C SER A 289 -8.27 -9.47 23.17
N LEU A 290 -8.49 -9.83 21.90
CA LEU A 290 -9.61 -10.69 21.54
C LEU A 290 -9.19 -12.16 21.71
N GLN A 291 -9.65 -12.78 22.79
CA GLN A 291 -9.43 -14.20 23.10
C GLN A 291 -9.76 -15.10 21.89
N PRO A 292 -8.99 -16.19 21.65
CA PRO A 292 -9.36 -17.22 20.68
C PRO A 292 -10.79 -17.76 20.94
N PRO A 293 -11.55 -18.17 19.90
CA PRO A 293 -11.12 -18.46 18.54
C PRO A 293 -11.71 -17.43 17.55
N TYR A 294 -10.95 -16.40 17.20
CA TYR A 294 -11.32 -15.56 16.06
C TYR A 294 -10.76 -16.15 14.76
N PRO A 295 -11.56 -16.23 13.68
CA PRO A 295 -11.07 -16.60 12.37
C PRO A 295 -10.15 -15.47 11.89
N GLY A 296 -8.85 -15.77 11.92
CA GLY A 296 -7.73 -15.11 11.23
C GLY A 296 -7.51 -13.59 11.30
N PHE A 297 -6.23 -13.23 11.20
CA PHE A 297 -5.80 -11.85 11.02
C PHE A 297 -5.72 -11.56 9.52
N HIS A 298 -6.89 -11.36 8.92
CA HIS A 298 -7.08 -11.27 7.46
C HIS A 298 -6.82 -9.85 6.88
N GLY A 299 -6.26 -8.94 7.68
CA GLY A 299 -6.03 -7.53 7.33
C GLY A 299 -5.76 -6.65 8.56
N GLY A 300 -5.15 -5.49 8.33
CA GLY A 300 -4.73 -4.53 9.37
C GLY A 300 -3.31 -4.77 9.89
N CYS A 301 -2.95 -4.11 11.00
CA CYS A 301 -1.65 -4.25 11.68
C CYS A 301 -1.83 -4.70 13.15
N ARG A 302 -0.90 -5.54 13.67
CA ARG A 302 -0.86 -5.98 15.08
C ARG A 302 0.09 -5.13 15.91
N LYS A 303 -0.11 -5.14 17.22
CA LYS A 303 0.68 -4.36 18.18
C LYS A 303 2.02 -5.05 18.51
N PHE A 304 2.95 -5.11 17.56
CA PHE A 304 4.32 -5.57 17.77
C PHE A 304 5.33 -4.58 17.15
N HIS A 305 6.58 -4.60 17.62
CA HIS A 305 7.68 -3.70 17.22
C HIS A 305 8.19 -3.98 15.78
N GLU A 306 7.33 -3.97 14.76
CA GLU A 306 7.65 -4.67 13.52
C GLU A 306 7.08 -4.04 12.22
N LYS A 307 7.85 -4.15 11.12
CA LYS A 307 7.66 -3.47 9.82
C LYS A 307 6.82 -4.24 8.80
N GLN A 308 6.33 -3.54 7.77
CA GLN A 308 5.70 -4.14 6.58
C GLN A 308 6.19 -3.47 5.28
N LEU A 309 6.26 -4.22 4.17
CA LEU A 309 6.65 -3.71 2.86
C LEU A 309 5.42 -3.15 2.11
N GLY A 310 5.64 -2.52 0.97
CA GLY A 310 4.60 -2.29 -0.03
C GLY A 310 5.17 -1.78 -1.34
N ASN A 311 4.35 -1.75 -2.39
CA ASN A 311 4.69 -1.00 -3.62
C ASN A 311 4.59 0.53 -3.42
N VAL A 312 4.22 0.97 -2.22
CA VAL A 312 4.12 2.37 -1.80
C VAL A 312 5.19 2.62 -0.75
N THR A 313 5.79 3.81 -0.77
CA THR A 313 6.77 4.24 0.22
C THR A 313 6.09 4.56 1.56
N TYR A 314 6.71 4.15 2.66
CA TYR A 314 6.22 4.37 4.02
C TYR A 314 7.27 5.09 4.85
N ILE A 315 6.81 5.89 5.81
CA ILE A 315 7.68 6.49 6.82
C ILE A 315 8.00 5.41 7.87
N THR A 316 9.27 5.01 7.93
CA THR A 316 9.76 3.93 8.82
C THR A 316 10.33 4.44 10.14
N GLY A 317 10.65 5.74 10.21
CA GLY A 317 11.17 6.37 11.41
C GLY A 317 11.21 7.89 11.30
N MET A 318 11.52 8.54 12.41
CA MET A 318 11.63 9.99 12.54
C MET A 318 12.74 10.35 13.52
N ARG A 319 13.51 11.39 13.19
CA ARG A 319 14.50 12.00 14.07
C ARG A 319 14.10 13.44 14.37
N LEU A 320 14.06 13.80 15.65
CA LEU A 320 13.85 15.16 16.14
C LEU A 320 15.17 15.67 16.69
N THR A 321 15.76 16.67 16.04
CA THR A 321 17.02 17.29 16.47
C THR A 321 16.71 18.55 17.26
N LEU A 322 17.11 18.56 18.53
CA LEU A 322 16.94 19.70 19.44
C LEU A 322 18.14 20.64 19.33
N THR A 323 17.92 21.94 19.48
CA THR A 323 18.95 23.01 19.40
C THR A 323 20.07 22.93 20.44
N ARG A 324 19.99 22.03 21.42
CA ARG A 324 20.97 21.87 22.52
C ARG A 324 21.70 20.52 22.47
N ASP A 325 22.01 20.03 21.27
CA ASP A 325 22.78 18.79 21.00
C ASP A 325 22.14 17.51 21.55
N GLY A 326 20.84 17.32 21.29
CA GLY A 326 20.15 16.06 21.52
C GLY A 326 19.30 15.66 20.33
N SER A 327 19.32 14.38 19.94
CA SER A 327 18.40 13.84 18.95
C SER A 327 17.51 12.77 19.55
N ILE A 328 16.20 12.90 19.40
CA ILE A 328 15.24 11.83 19.71
C ILE A 328 15.00 11.07 18.40
N ARG A 329 15.17 9.76 18.44
CA ARG A 329 14.91 8.87 17.30
C ARG A 329 13.74 7.97 17.64
N LEU A 330 12.80 7.84 16.71
CA LEU A 330 11.59 7.04 16.86
C LEU A 330 11.45 6.14 15.63
N GLY A 331 11.21 4.85 15.84
CA GLY A 331 11.14 3.89 14.73
C GLY A 331 12.52 3.49 14.22
N TYR A 332 12.58 3.12 12.95
CA TYR A 332 13.80 2.66 12.29
C TYR A 332 14.36 3.70 11.34
N MET A 333 15.68 3.83 11.29
CA MET A 333 16.33 4.74 10.36
C MET A 333 16.67 4.01 9.07
N ALA A 334 16.28 4.61 7.95
CA ALA A 334 16.72 4.22 6.61
C ALA A 334 17.88 5.13 6.15
N ASP A 335 18.56 4.75 5.08
CA ASP A 335 19.64 5.55 4.50
C ASP A 335 19.13 6.87 3.89
N GLU A 336 17.88 6.88 3.41
CA GLU A 336 17.23 8.09 2.91
C GLU A 336 16.54 8.85 4.06
N GLU A 337 17.04 10.06 4.35
CA GLU A 337 16.48 10.96 5.36
C GLU A 337 16.03 12.29 4.72
N HIS A 338 14.80 12.70 5.01
CA HIS A 338 14.28 14.03 4.64
C HIS A 338 14.30 14.94 5.86
N THR A 339 14.98 16.09 5.75
CA THR A 339 15.14 17.04 6.87
C THR A 339 14.28 18.28 6.66
N LEU A 340 13.59 18.71 7.72
CA LEU A 340 12.79 19.94 7.73
C LEU A 340 13.17 20.78 8.96
N ASP A 341 13.57 22.03 8.72
CA ASP A 341 13.83 22.99 9.79
C ASP A 341 12.51 23.57 10.31
N ILE A 342 12.26 23.37 11.61
CA ILE A 342 11.00 23.75 12.26
C ILE A 342 11.26 24.61 13.50
N THR A 343 10.48 25.69 13.65
CA THR A 343 10.56 26.60 14.80
C THR A 343 9.53 26.27 15.88
N CYS A 344 8.29 26.00 15.47
CA CYS A 344 7.19 25.67 16.37
C CYS A 344 6.28 24.63 15.72
N LEU A 345 6.41 23.38 16.15
CA LEU A 345 5.58 22.27 15.70
C LEU A 345 4.29 22.21 16.52
N THR A 346 3.15 22.33 15.83
CA THR A 346 1.80 22.43 16.42
C THR A 346 0.87 21.30 15.98
N GLY A 347 1.41 20.29 15.29
CA GLY A 347 0.65 19.12 14.88
C GLY A 347 1.19 18.46 13.62
N PHE A 348 0.48 17.42 13.20
CA PHE A 348 0.72 16.71 11.95
C PHE A 348 -0.59 16.51 11.18
N ASN A 349 -0.55 16.65 9.85
CA ASN A 349 -1.46 15.93 8.98
C ASN A 349 -0.76 14.64 8.54
N VAL A 350 -1.50 13.54 8.45
CA VAL A 350 -0.93 12.25 8.05
C VAL A 350 -1.76 11.61 6.94
N ALA A 351 -1.09 10.99 5.98
CA ALA A 351 -1.70 10.08 5.03
C ALA A 351 -1.36 8.65 5.46
N VAL A 352 -2.38 7.84 5.65
CA VAL A 352 -2.25 6.50 6.22
C VAL A 352 -2.81 5.51 5.22
N GLY A 353 -1.99 4.55 4.81
CA GLY A 353 -2.42 3.42 3.96
C GLY A 353 -2.89 2.23 4.81
N SER A 354 -3.15 1.10 4.16
CA SER A 354 -3.50 -0.15 4.85
C SER A 354 -2.43 -0.62 5.85
N ARG A 355 -1.16 -0.27 5.61
CA ARG A 355 0.01 -0.91 6.25
C ARG A 355 0.99 0.06 6.92
N GLY A 356 0.71 1.36 6.90
CA GLY A 356 1.69 2.33 7.37
C GLY A 356 1.31 3.78 7.10
N ILE A 357 2.02 4.68 7.79
CA ILE A 357 2.00 6.11 7.48
C ILE A 357 2.80 6.27 6.18
N GLN A 358 2.14 6.67 5.10
CA GLN A 358 2.77 6.84 3.79
C GLN A 358 3.39 8.23 3.65
N SER A 359 2.80 9.23 4.31
CA SER A 359 3.37 10.57 4.35
C SER A 359 2.91 11.38 5.56
N ILE A 360 3.74 12.37 5.89
CA ILE A 360 3.55 13.29 7.00
C ILE A 360 3.67 14.72 6.49
N GLN A 361 2.79 15.58 6.98
CA GLN A 361 2.84 17.02 6.80
C GLN A 361 2.93 17.67 8.18
N CYS A 362 3.94 18.51 8.41
CA CYS A 362 4.06 19.22 9.67
C CYS A 362 3.15 20.45 9.69
N ILE A 363 2.45 20.68 10.80
CA ILE A 363 1.67 21.89 11.05
C ILE A 363 2.51 22.83 11.92
N LEU A 364 2.89 23.96 11.35
CA LEU A 364 3.76 24.97 11.92
C LEU A 364 2.95 26.19 12.33
N ASP A 365 3.29 26.77 13.47
CA ASP A 365 2.73 28.05 13.93
C ASP A 365 1.17 28.08 13.92
N ASN A 366 0.55 26.94 14.23
CA ASN A 366 -0.89 26.65 14.17
C ASN A 366 -1.56 26.63 12.78
N THR A 367 -1.03 27.29 11.76
CA THR A 367 -1.73 27.48 10.47
C THR A 367 -0.95 27.08 9.23
N ARG A 368 0.39 27.12 9.28
CA ARG A 368 1.22 26.86 8.10
C ARG A 368 1.49 25.36 7.99
N GLU A 369 1.25 24.79 6.82
CA GLU A 369 1.55 23.38 6.57
C GLU A 369 2.84 23.27 5.73
N SER A 370 3.72 22.33 6.09
CA SER A 370 4.87 21.98 5.24
C SER A 370 4.41 21.29 3.94
N PRO A 371 5.30 21.08 2.97
CA PRO A 371 5.10 20.05 1.95
C PRO A 371 4.90 18.68 2.60
N TRP A 372 4.22 17.77 1.91
CA TRP A 372 4.14 16.37 2.31
C TRP A 372 5.53 15.72 2.16
N ILE A 373 5.96 15.02 3.21
CA ILE A 373 7.16 14.18 3.21
C ILE A 373 6.69 12.73 3.06
N GLY A 374 7.14 12.04 2.02
CA GLY A 374 6.65 10.71 1.62
C GLY A 374 5.61 10.79 0.49
N CYS A 375 4.82 9.72 0.30
CA CYS A 375 3.78 9.64 -0.72
C CYS A 375 2.39 9.86 -0.10
N ALA A 376 1.69 10.93 -0.47
CA ALA A 376 0.31 11.20 -0.01
C ALA A 376 -0.76 10.70 -0.99
N ASP A 377 -0.33 10.17 -2.13
CA ASP A 377 -1.21 9.72 -3.19
C ASP A 377 -1.89 8.42 -2.81
N ASN A 378 -3.15 8.28 -3.22
CA ASN A 378 -3.93 7.06 -2.99
C ASN A 378 -4.03 6.60 -1.52
N ALA A 379 -3.88 7.51 -0.56
CA ALA A 379 -4.09 7.22 0.86
C ALA A 379 -5.12 8.15 1.53
N PRO A 380 -5.94 7.62 2.47
CA PRO A 380 -6.74 8.42 3.38
C PRO A 380 -5.91 9.41 4.18
N LYS A 381 -6.40 10.65 4.28
CA LYS A 381 -5.71 11.78 4.94
C LYS A 381 -6.48 12.25 6.16
N THR A 382 -5.79 12.62 7.22
CA THR A 382 -6.43 13.16 8.43
C THR A 382 -5.67 14.35 9.02
N LYS A 383 -6.41 15.27 9.67
CA LYS A 383 -5.90 16.38 10.48
C LYS A 383 -5.97 16.12 11.99
N ARG A 384 -6.29 14.87 12.36
CA ARG A 384 -6.57 14.47 13.75
C ARG A 384 -5.44 14.82 14.73
N LEU A 385 -4.20 14.89 14.24
CA LEU A 385 -3.00 15.19 15.03
C LEU A 385 -2.62 16.68 15.05
N GLY A 386 -3.50 17.57 14.60
CA GLY A 386 -3.39 19.01 14.91
C GLY A 386 -3.62 19.26 16.39
N VAL A 387 -2.81 20.11 17.04
CA VAL A 387 -3.04 20.53 18.43
C VAL A 387 -2.96 22.04 18.56
N PHE A 388 -3.62 22.62 19.56
CA PHE A 388 -3.53 24.04 19.84
C PHE A 388 -2.26 24.32 20.66
N GLY A 389 -1.34 25.08 20.08
CA GLY A 389 -0.03 25.34 20.69
C GLY A 389 1.04 24.30 20.33
N PRO A 390 2.24 24.39 20.93
CA PRO A 390 3.35 23.50 20.61
C PRO A 390 3.08 22.08 21.10
N ILE A 391 3.49 21.08 20.31
CA ILE A 391 3.47 19.68 20.75
C ILE A 391 4.48 19.51 21.88
N THR A 392 4.02 18.94 22.99
CA THR A 392 4.82 18.67 24.20
C THR A 392 5.33 17.23 24.26
N GLY A 393 4.71 16.31 23.51
CA GLY A 393 5.11 14.91 23.46
C GLY A 393 4.65 14.25 22.17
N ILE A 394 5.49 13.33 21.67
CA ILE A 394 5.18 12.49 20.51
C ILE A 394 5.40 11.05 20.94
N LYS A 395 4.44 10.18 20.64
CA LYS A 395 4.66 8.74 20.57
C LYS A 395 4.49 8.33 19.13
N ALA A 396 5.47 7.63 18.60
CA ALA A 396 5.36 7.11 17.26
C ALA A 396 5.70 5.62 17.30
N ALA A 397 4.85 4.86 16.63
CA ALA A 397 5.09 3.49 16.28
C ALA A 397 4.91 3.39 14.76
N PHE A 398 5.98 3.73 14.05
CA PHE A 398 6.03 3.68 12.57
C PHE A 398 5.83 2.25 12.03
N ASP A 399 6.08 1.27 12.90
CA ASP A 399 5.78 -0.15 12.73
C ASP A 399 4.30 -0.51 12.90
N MET A 400 3.61 0.21 13.78
CA MET A 400 2.20 -0.01 14.14
C MET A 400 1.29 1.04 13.50
N VAL A 401 1.74 1.65 12.40
CA VAL A 401 0.97 2.63 11.63
C VAL A 401 0.43 3.76 12.51
N SER A 402 1.09 4.11 13.62
CA SER A 402 0.48 4.99 14.61
C SER A 402 1.40 6.13 15.00
N LEU A 403 0.85 7.34 14.93
CA LEU A 403 1.45 8.55 15.45
C LEU A 403 0.48 9.16 16.45
N GLU A 404 1.00 9.48 17.63
CA GLU A 404 0.29 10.19 18.67
C GLU A 404 1.00 11.49 19.01
N ALA A 405 0.19 12.54 19.17
CA ALA A 405 0.65 13.85 19.59
C ALA A 405 -0.08 14.25 20.88
N ASP A 406 0.66 14.84 21.81
CA ASP A 406 0.13 15.53 22.98
C ASP A 406 -0.07 17.03 22.68
N GLY A 407 -1.21 17.56 23.10
CA GLY A 407 -1.50 18.99 23.08
C GLY A 407 -2.97 19.31 23.36
N CYS A 408 -3.27 20.61 23.46
CA CYS A 408 -4.63 21.08 23.71
C CYS A 408 -5.53 20.88 22.48
N ILE A 409 -6.81 20.60 22.72
CA ILE A 409 -7.82 20.46 21.66
C ILE A 409 -7.98 21.79 20.92
N ARG A 410 -7.87 21.79 19.59
CA ARG A 410 -8.22 22.94 18.76
C ARG A 410 -9.73 23.14 18.74
N PRO A 411 -10.24 24.38 18.76
CA PRO A 411 -11.66 24.65 18.51
C PRO A 411 -12.12 24.00 17.20
N GLY A 412 -13.20 23.22 17.24
CA GLY A 412 -13.74 22.54 16.06
C GLY A 412 -13.16 21.16 15.76
N GLN A 413 -12.19 20.66 16.53
CA GLN A 413 -11.63 19.31 16.31
C GLN A 413 -12.60 18.15 16.60
N ASP A 414 -13.78 18.43 17.15
CA ASP A 414 -14.84 17.44 17.40
C ASP A 414 -15.77 17.24 16.19
N ASN A 415 -15.42 17.81 15.04
CA ASN A 415 -16.14 17.62 13.79
C ASN A 415 -15.51 16.49 12.94
N LEU A 416 -16.33 15.91 12.06
CA LEU A 416 -15.93 14.81 11.18
C LEU A 416 -14.80 15.22 10.23
N ARG A 417 -14.78 16.47 9.76
CA ARG A 417 -13.75 16.96 8.81
C ARG A 417 -12.34 16.92 9.42
N GLU A 418 -12.20 17.35 10.67
CA GLU A 418 -10.91 17.47 11.35
C GLU A 418 -10.44 16.15 11.98
N SER A 419 -11.36 15.22 12.26
CA SER A 419 -11.04 13.97 12.96
C SER A 419 -11.08 12.70 12.10
N ALA A 420 -11.86 12.63 11.03
CA ALA A 420 -11.92 11.42 10.20
C ALA A 420 -10.70 11.26 9.28
N PHE A 421 -10.52 10.06 8.76
CA PHE A 421 -9.64 9.78 7.63
C PHE A 421 -10.43 9.96 6.34
N TRP A 422 -10.03 10.87 5.46
CA TRP A 422 -10.77 11.20 4.24
C TRP A 422 -10.06 10.74 2.98
N TYR A 423 -10.83 10.24 2.03
CA TYR A 423 -10.34 9.86 0.70
C TYR A 423 -11.22 10.45 -0.42
N PRO A 424 -10.63 10.95 -1.54
CA PRO A 424 -9.19 11.01 -1.84
C PRO A 424 -8.45 12.17 -1.14
N ARG A 425 -9.20 13.17 -0.66
CA ARG A 425 -8.69 14.35 0.02
C ARG A 425 -9.66 14.79 1.13
N ILE A 426 -9.21 15.66 2.02
CA ILE A 426 -10.08 16.22 3.07
C ILE A 426 -11.07 17.21 2.43
N PRO A 427 -12.40 17.11 2.67
CA PRO A 427 -13.38 18.04 2.13
C PRO A 427 -13.09 19.49 2.54
N GLU A 428 -13.24 20.42 1.60
CA GLU A 428 -13.03 21.86 1.83
C GLU A 428 -14.01 22.41 2.87
N THR A 429 -13.60 23.48 3.56
CA THR A 429 -14.38 24.11 4.64
C THR A 429 -15.71 24.70 4.16
N SER A 430 -15.79 25.05 2.88
CA SER A 430 -16.98 25.57 2.20
C SER A 430 -18.10 24.55 2.05
N LEU A 431 -17.81 23.24 2.14
CA LEU A 431 -18.80 22.19 1.97
C LEU A 431 -19.58 21.94 3.28
N HIS A 432 -20.89 21.71 3.21
CA HIS A 432 -21.66 21.34 4.38
C HIS A 432 -21.87 19.82 4.42
N LEU A 433 -21.26 19.15 5.42
CA LEU A 433 -21.23 17.69 5.51
C LEU A 433 -22.47 17.07 6.18
N ASN A 434 -23.41 17.85 6.72
CA ASN A 434 -24.61 17.28 7.38
C ASN A 434 -24.28 16.19 8.44
N GLU A 435 -23.14 16.33 9.14
CA GLU A 435 -22.50 15.25 9.90
C GLU A 435 -23.31 14.75 11.11
N GLY A 436 -24.19 15.59 11.68
CA GLY A 436 -24.89 15.29 12.93
C GLY A 436 -25.79 14.06 12.89
N SER A 437 -26.17 13.60 11.69
CA SER A 437 -27.00 12.42 11.50
C SER A 437 -26.23 11.23 10.90
N PHE A 438 -24.93 11.37 10.64
CA PHE A 438 -24.07 10.31 10.08
C PHE A 438 -23.86 9.20 11.11
N ILE A 439 -24.33 7.98 10.80
CA ILE A 439 -24.35 6.87 11.75
C ILE A 439 -22.93 6.39 12.11
N ALA A 440 -22.00 6.44 11.15
CA ALA A 440 -20.61 6.07 11.35
C ALA A 440 -19.76 7.24 11.89
N ARG A 441 -20.35 8.36 12.34
CA ARG A 441 -19.58 9.54 12.80
C ARG A 441 -18.61 9.20 13.92
N GLU A 442 -19.08 8.50 14.95
CA GLU A 442 -18.24 8.15 16.10
C GLU A 442 -17.11 7.20 15.72
N THR A 443 -17.41 6.16 14.92
CA THR A 443 -16.39 5.20 14.47
C THR A 443 -15.37 5.85 13.54
N ALA A 444 -15.80 6.67 12.59
CA ALA A 444 -14.93 7.42 11.67
C ALA A 444 -14.01 8.41 12.39
N MET A 445 -14.47 9.00 13.49
CA MET A 445 -13.66 9.95 14.28
C MET A 445 -12.68 9.27 15.25
N THR A 446 -12.94 8.03 15.67
CA THR A 446 -12.15 7.35 16.72
C THR A 446 -11.24 6.27 16.15
N ARG A 447 -11.63 5.60 15.06
CA ARG A 447 -10.90 4.48 14.46
C ARG A 447 -10.35 4.85 13.08
N TYR A 448 -9.61 3.91 12.50
CA TYR A 448 -9.28 3.93 11.08
C TYR A 448 -10.46 3.36 10.27
N ASP A 449 -11.43 4.22 9.99
CA ASP A 449 -12.60 3.92 9.16
C ASP A 449 -12.71 5.01 8.09
N PRO A 450 -11.94 4.89 6.98
CA PRO A 450 -11.84 5.94 5.98
C PRO A 450 -13.19 6.31 5.36
N VAL A 451 -13.44 7.61 5.29
CA VAL A 451 -14.63 8.22 4.70
C VAL A 451 -14.29 8.68 3.27
N CYS A 452 -14.94 8.04 2.31
CA CYS A 452 -14.87 8.38 0.90
C CYS A 452 -15.89 9.48 0.59
N TRP A 453 -15.61 10.34 -0.39
CA TRP A 453 -16.60 11.31 -0.87
C TRP A 453 -16.41 11.67 -2.34
N THR A 454 -17.48 12.18 -2.94
CA THR A 454 -17.49 12.68 -4.31
C THR A 454 -18.48 13.83 -4.48
N MET A 455 -18.23 14.70 -5.47
CA MET A 455 -19.08 15.84 -5.84
C MET A 455 -19.67 15.62 -7.23
N PHE A 456 -20.82 14.96 -7.30
CA PHE A 456 -21.47 14.70 -8.58
C PHE A 456 -21.99 15.99 -9.24
N GLY A 457 -22.37 17.02 -8.50
CA GLY A 457 -22.73 18.30 -9.13
C GLY A 457 -21.52 19.23 -9.33
N GLY A 458 -20.30 18.82 -8.97
CA GLY A 458 -19.09 19.61 -9.14
C GLY A 458 -19.02 20.87 -8.26
N PRO A 459 -17.98 21.70 -8.41
CA PRO A 459 -17.83 22.95 -7.65
C PRO A 459 -19.04 23.87 -7.86
N GLY A 460 -19.72 24.25 -6.77
CA GLY A 460 -20.89 25.14 -6.83
C GLY A 460 -22.11 24.57 -7.59
N GLY A 461 -22.15 23.27 -7.89
CA GLY A 461 -23.29 22.64 -8.54
C GLY A 461 -23.33 22.78 -10.06
N ILE A 462 -22.24 23.22 -10.70
CA ILE A 462 -22.18 23.46 -12.16
C ILE A 462 -22.52 22.24 -13.02
N HIS A 463 -22.39 21.02 -12.49
CA HIS A 463 -22.71 19.78 -13.20
C HIS A 463 -24.12 19.25 -12.93
N LEU A 464 -24.88 19.84 -12.00
CA LEU A 464 -26.25 19.42 -11.73
C LEU A 464 -27.13 19.56 -12.97
N GLY A 465 -26.90 20.60 -13.78
CA GLY A 465 -27.59 20.82 -15.06
C GLY A 465 -27.30 19.76 -16.14
N PHE A 466 -26.32 18.88 -15.92
CA PHE A 466 -26.00 17.79 -16.85
C PHE A 466 -26.33 16.42 -16.27
N LEU A 467 -26.77 16.32 -15.02
CA LEU A 467 -27.09 15.05 -14.37
C LEU A 467 -28.39 14.49 -14.97
N ILE A 468 -28.28 13.38 -15.69
CA ILE A 468 -29.43 12.73 -16.35
C ILE A 468 -29.94 11.49 -15.60
N GLY A 469 -29.18 10.99 -14.63
CA GLY A 469 -29.66 9.92 -13.77
C GLY A 469 -28.68 9.39 -12.74
N ILE A 470 -29.21 8.52 -11.88
CA ILE A 470 -28.49 7.83 -10.80
C ILE A 470 -28.79 6.32 -10.87
N SER A 471 -27.77 5.48 -10.77
CA SER A 471 -27.90 4.03 -10.60
C SER A 471 -27.17 3.58 -9.34
N ALA A 472 -27.52 2.38 -8.87
CA ALA A 472 -26.86 1.74 -7.75
C ALA A 472 -26.63 0.26 -8.07
N THR A 473 -25.43 -0.23 -7.80
CA THR A 473 -25.07 -1.64 -7.95
C THR A 473 -25.33 -2.36 -6.64
N VAL A 474 -26.20 -3.37 -6.70
CA VAL A 474 -26.52 -4.25 -5.59
C VAL A 474 -26.03 -5.65 -5.92
N ASP A 475 -25.27 -6.24 -5.01
CA ASP A 475 -24.85 -7.64 -5.10
C ASP A 475 -24.92 -8.31 -3.72
N GLY A 476 -25.36 -9.56 -3.68
CA GLY A 476 -25.55 -10.33 -2.45
C GLY A 476 -26.46 -9.64 -1.42
N GLY A 477 -27.42 -8.82 -1.88
CA GLY A 477 -28.30 -8.06 -1.00
C GLY A 477 -27.66 -6.84 -0.33
N CYS A 478 -26.48 -6.40 -0.78
CA CYS A 478 -25.75 -5.25 -0.24
C CYS A 478 -25.51 -4.18 -1.32
N LEU A 479 -25.55 -2.92 -0.93
CA LEU A 479 -25.19 -1.80 -1.79
C LEU A 479 -23.66 -1.75 -1.97
N LYS A 480 -23.18 -1.87 -3.21
CA LYS A 480 -21.74 -1.85 -3.52
C LYS A 480 -21.27 -0.52 -4.10
N ALA A 481 -22.03 0.05 -5.04
CA ALA A 481 -21.65 1.26 -5.75
C ALA A 481 -22.86 2.14 -6.07
N ILE A 482 -22.61 3.44 -6.24
CA ILE A 482 -23.57 4.44 -6.73
C ILE A 482 -22.90 5.16 -7.90
N GLU A 483 -23.59 5.27 -9.02
CA GLU A 483 -23.07 5.89 -10.24
C GLU A 483 -23.95 7.06 -10.66
N PHE A 484 -23.30 8.11 -11.18
CA PHE A 484 -23.94 9.33 -11.66
C PHE A 484 -23.75 9.43 -13.17
N HIS A 485 -24.84 9.65 -13.90
CA HIS A 485 -24.85 9.62 -15.36
C HIS A 485 -25.07 11.02 -15.93
N TYR A 486 -24.23 11.41 -16.90
CA TYR A 486 -24.33 12.72 -17.57
C TYR A 486 -24.61 12.59 -19.08
N ASN A 487 -24.27 11.45 -19.70
CA ASN A 487 -24.32 11.29 -21.17
C ASN A 487 -25.06 10.03 -21.66
N THR A 488 -25.24 9.00 -20.84
CA THR A 488 -25.76 7.68 -21.25
C THR A 488 -27.20 7.46 -20.80
N LYS A 489 -28.08 6.97 -21.71
CA LYS A 489 -29.51 6.69 -21.44
C LYS A 489 -29.79 5.22 -21.09
N HIS A 490 -29.15 4.68 -20.06
CA HIS A 490 -29.41 3.29 -19.61
C HIS A 490 -30.53 3.21 -18.55
N ARG A 491 -30.85 2.00 -18.05
CA ARG A 491 -31.88 1.75 -17.02
C ARG A 491 -31.46 2.31 -15.66
N HIS A 492 -31.66 3.60 -15.43
CA HIS A 492 -31.37 4.31 -14.17
C HIS A 492 -32.57 5.14 -13.69
N PHE A 493 -32.53 5.64 -12.44
CA PHE A 493 -33.45 6.69 -12.00
C PHE A 493 -33.15 7.95 -12.82
N LYS A 494 -34.11 8.38 -13.63
CA LYS A 494 -33.96 9.52 -14.55
C LYS A 494 -34.13 10.83 -13.79
N ILE A 495 -33.25 11.79 -14.09
CA ILE A 495 -33.29 13.15 -13.58
C ILE A 495 -33.19 14.08 -14.78
N ASP A 496 -34.05 15.07 -14.89
CA ASP A 496 -33.97 16.10 -15.94
C ASP A 496 -33.08 17.28 -15.51
N GLY A 497 -31.79 17.01 -15.30
CA GLY A 497 -30.81 18.04 -14.97
C GLY A 497 -30.86 19.25 -15.92
N PRO A 498 -30.86 19.05 -17.26
CA PRO A 498 -30.96 20.14 -18.23
C PRO A 498 -32.24 20.96 -18.10
N GLY A 499 -33.34 20.31 -17.72
CA GLY A 499 -34.61 20.96 -17.42
C GLY A 499 -34.70 21.62 -16.04
N GLY A 500 -33.64 21.59 -15.22
CA GLY A 500 -33.59 22.19 -13.89
C GLY A 500 -33.99 21.27 -12.73
N GLU A 501 -34.15 19.97 -12.98
CA GLU A 501 -34.39 18.97 -11.94
C GLU A 501 -33.10 18.68 -11.17
N VAL A 502 -33.14 18.81 -9.84
CA VAL A 502 -32.01 18.57 -8.95
C VAL A 502 -32.40 17.71 -7.76
N VAL A 503 -31.44 16.94 -7.25
CA VAL A 503 -31.61 16.19 -6.00
C VAL A 503 -31.72 17.17 -4.84
N ASN A 504 -32.84 17.10 -4.11
CA ASN A 504 -33.10 17.96 -2.96
C ASN A 504 -33.16 17.17 -1.64
N SER A 505 -33.17 15.84 -1.69
CA SER A 505 -33.20 15.02 -0.49
C SER A 505 -32.67 13.62 -0.75
N VAL A 506 -31.95 13.11 0.25
CA VAL A 506 -31.53 11.70 0.32
C VAL A 506 -31.96 11.17 1.68
N THR A 507 -32.77 10.12 1.65
CA THR A 507 -33.26 9.40 2.83
C THR A 507 -32.53 8.08 2.95
N ILE A 508 -31.99 7.81 4.13
CA ILE A 508 -31.19 6.60 4.40
C ILE A 508 -31.95 5.67 5.33
N TYR A 509 -31.97 4.37 4.99
CA TYR A 509 -32.58 3.32 5.78
C TYR A 509 -31.49 2.37 6.31
N THR A 510 -31.47 2.18 7.63
CA THR A 510 -30.47 1.35 8.31
C THR A 510 -31.10 0.28 9.19
N HIS A 511 -30.36 -0.81 9.38
CA HIS A 511 -30.73 -1.90 10.28
C HIS A 511 -29.83 -1.89 11.52
N GLN A 512 -30.40 -1.98 12.72
CA GLN A 512 -29.65 -2.15 13.96
C GLN A 512 -29.63 -3.64 14.35
N TYR A 513 -28.45 -4.26 14.46
CA TYR A 513 -28.34 -5.59 15.05
C TYR A 513 -28.36 -5.48 16.58
N GLY A 514 -29.24 -6.26 17.23
CA GLY A 514 -29.50 -6.15 18.66
C GLY A 514 -28.58 -6.92 19.60
N LEU A 515 -27.44 -7.48 19.17
CA LEU A 515 -26.69 -8.44 20.01
C LEU A 515 -25.18 -8.27 20.12
N TRP A 516 -24.56 -7.25 19.52
CA TRP A 516 -23.13 -6.97 19.74
C TRP A 516 -22.93 -5.47 19.89
N HIS A 517 -22.57 -5.05 21.10
CA HIS A 517 -22.17 -3.66 21.35
C HIS A 517 -20.96 -3.35 20.45
N ASN A 518 -21.13 -2.36 19.55
CA ASN A 518 -20.11 -1.68 18.72
C ASN A 518 -20.18 -1.84 17.18
N GLU A 519 -21.22 -2.42 16.59
CA GLU A 519 -21.41 -2.30 15.13
C GLU A 519 -22.36 -1.15 14.77
N PRO A 520 -21.90 -0.13 14.01
CA PRO A 520 -22.81 0.88 13.47
C PRO A 520 -23.86 0.20 12.60
N GLY A 521 -25.10 0.69 12.66
CA GLY A 521 -26.20 0.11 11.88
C GLY A 521 -25.84 0.01 10.39
N VAL A 522 -26.13 -1.14 9.78
CA VAL A 522 -25.75 -1.42 8.39
C VAL A 522 -26.72 -0.69 7.45
N LEU A 523 -26.18 0.07 6.49
CA LEU A 523 -26.94 0.65 5.39
C LEU A 523 -27.68 -0.46 4.62
N VAL A 524 -29.01 -0.37 4.57
CA VAL A 524 -29.85 -1.33 3.85
C VAL A 524 -30.20 -0.79 2.48
N SER A 525 -30.74 0.42 2.44
CA SER A 525 -31.22 1.05 1.21
C SER A 525 -31.20 2.57 1.37
N PHE A 526 -31.33 3.27 0.25
CA PHE A 526 -31.47 4.72 0.25
C PHE A 526 -32.50 5.14 -0.80
N LYS A 527 -33.17 6.25 -0.51
CA LYS A 527 -34.14 6.89 -1.40
C LYS A 527 -33.65 8.27 -1.77
N VAL A 528 -33.73 8.60 -3.06
CA VAL A 528 -33.40 9.92 -3.59
C VAL A 528 -34.70 10.60 -3.98
N SER A 529 -34.83 11.90 -3.69
CA SER A 529 -35.95 12.74 -4.11
C SER A 529 -35.45 14.02 -4.79
N THR A 530 -36.23 14.54 -5.72
CA THR A 530 -35.91 15.76 -6.49
C THR A 530 -36.85 16.92 -6.19
N ASN A 531 -36.44 18.12 -6.58
CA ASN A 531 -37.29 19.33 -6.52
C ASN A 531 -38.55 19.23 -7.40
N TYR A 532 -38.60 18.32 -8.37
CA TYR A 532 -39.79 18.08 -9.20
C TYR A 532 -40.75 17.04 -8.61
N GLY A 533 -40.45 16.55 -7.40
CA GLY A 533 -41.28 15.56 -6.71
C GLY A 533 -41.06 14.12 -7.17
N ASN A 534 -40.13 13.88 -8.09
CA ASN A 534 -39.72 12.52 -8.44
C ASN A 534 -38.92 11.92 -7.29
N SER A 535 -39.10 10.63 -7.06
CA SER A 535 -38.27 9.90 -6.10
C SER A 535 -38.07 8.46 -6.51
N TYR A 536 -36.95 7.87 -6.10
CA TYR A 536 -36.64 6.48 -6.37
C TYR A 536 -35.91 5.85 -5.18
N HIS A 537 -36.32 4.63 -4.87
CA HIS A 537 -35.79 3.86 -3.74
C HIS A 537 -34.92 2.73 -4.27
N PHE A 538 -33.63 2.80 -3.94
CA PHE A 538 -32.65 1.77 -4.26
C PHE A 538 -32.64 0.71 -3.15
N GLU A 539 -33.48 -0.32 -3.30
CA GLU A 539 -33.55 -1.45 -2.37
C GLU A 539 -32.79 -2.67 -2.89
N PRO A 540 -32.02 -3.37 -2.02
CA PRO A 540 -31.48 -4.67 -2.37
C PRO A 540 -32.57 -5.72 -2.52
N THR A 541 -32.59 -6.44 -3.65
CA THR A 541 -33.44 -7.61 -3.84
C THR A 541 -32.92 -8.78 -2.99
N LEU A 542 -33.36 -8.88 -1.73
CA LEU A 542 -33.16 -10.10 -0.93
C LEU A 542 -34.35 -11.05 -1.10
N GLY A 543 -34.07 -12.24 -1.64
CA GLY A 543 -35.00 -13.36 -1.60
C GLY A 543 -35.25 -13.79 -0.16
N ARG A 544 -36.54 -13.79 0.24
CA ARG A 544 -37.12 -14.28 1.50
C ARG A 544 -36.81 -13.49 2.77
N ALA A 545 -37.90 -12.92 3.28
CA ALA A 545 -38.10 -12.39 4.63
C ALA A 545 -37.44 -13.24 5.71
N THR A 546 -36.44 -12.66 6.38
CA THR A 546 -36.24 -12.90 7.81
C THR A 546 -36.66 -11.61 8.52
N ASN A 547 -37.39 -11.76 9.64
CA ASN A 547 -38.13 -10.72 10.34
C ASN A 547 -37.47 -9.33 10.29
N ARG A 548 -38.05 -8.40 9.51
CA ARG A 548 -37.63 -7.00 9.45
C ARG A 548 -37.79 -6.40 10.86
N THR A 549 -36.71 -6.31 11.62
CA THR A 549 -36.67 -5.38 12.76
C THR A 549 -36.71 -3.94 12.23
N ALA A 550 -37.13 -3.00 13.08
CA ALA A 550 -37.45 -1.63 12.68
C ALA A 550 -36.29 -0.94 11.96
N SER A 551 -36.49 -0.57 10.69
CA SER A 551 -35.56 0.27 9.94
C SER A 551 -35.63 1.70 10.44
N VAL A 552 -34.49 2.29 10.82
CA VAL A 552 -34.44 3.71 11.20
C VAL A 552 -34.31 4.55 9.94
N GLU A 553 -35.32 5.39 9.68
CA GLU A 553 -35.33 6.37 8.59
C GLU A 553 -34.61 7.65 9.04
N ARG A 554 -33.68 8.14 8.22
CA ARG A 554 -33.02 9.43 8.45
C ARG A 554 -32.95 10.26 7.17
N THR A 555 -33.82 11.25 7.07
CA THR A 555 -33.83 12.24 6.00
C THR A 555 -32.83 13.36 6.28
N ILE A 556 -32.18 13.85 5.23
CA ILE A 556 -31.20 14.94 5.33
C ILE A 556 -31.95 16.28 5.33
N THR A 557 -31.64 17.12 6.31
CA THR A 557 -32.12 18.50 6.36
C THR A 557 -31.12 19.39 5.62
N LEU A 558 -31.50 19.91 4.47
CA LEU A 558 -30.68 20.87 3.74
C LEU A 558 -30.74 22.26 4.38
N ILE A 559 -29.65 23.02 4.24
CA ILE A 559 -29.66 24.45 4.53
C ILE A 559 -30.58 25.13 3.51
N GLU A 560 -31.39 26.08 3.96
CA GLU A 560 -32.29 26.84 3.09
C GLU A 560 -31.52 27.48 1.93
N GLY A 561 -31.94 27.21 0.70
CA GLY A 561 -31.27 27.67 -0.53
C GLY A 561 -30.09 26.81 -1.01
N SER A 562 -29.73 25.73 -0.31
CA SER A 562 -28.73 24.75 -0.77
C SER A 562 -29.35 23.56 -1.51
N THR A 563 -28.55 22.88 -2.33
CA THR A 563 -28.95 21.66 -3.07
C THR A 563 -27.97 20.53 -2.75
N VAL A 564 -28.42 19.28 -2.87
CA VAL A 564 -27.49 18.15 -2.71
C VAL A 564 -26.54 18.15 -3.90
N ASN A 565 -25.25 18.28 -3.61
CA ASN A 565 -24.21 18.44 -4.62
C ASN A 565 -23.12 17.36 -4.53
N GLY A 566 -23.10 16.57 -3.45
CA GLY A 566 -22.18 15.45 -3.27
C GLY A 566 -22.69 14.40 -2.30
N LEU A 567 -21.95 13.29 -2.21
CA LEU A 567 -22.17 12.23 -1.23
C LEU A 567 -20.84 11.88 -0.54
N TYR A 568 -20.91 11.42 0.70
CA TYR A 568 -19.80 10.77 1.39
C TYR A 568 -20.28 9.50 2.09
N TRP A 569 -19.39 8.53 2.25
CA TRP A 569 -19.71 7.22 2.75
C TRP A 569 -18.51 6.55 3.43
N THR A 570 -18.81 5.58 4.29
CA THR A 570 -17.85 4.56 4.73
C THR A 570 -18.15 3.26 4.02
N GLN A 571 -17.14 2.39 3.93
CA GLN A 571 -17.30 1.10 3.27
C GLN A 571 -16.36 0.05 3.84
N HIS A 572 -16.79 -1.20 3.75
CA HIS A 572 -16.04 -2.35 4.21
C HIS A 572 -16.26 -3.54 3.29
N ARG A 573 -15.18 -4.19 2.83
CA ARG A 573 -15.21 -5.36 1.92
C ARG A 573 -16.14 -5.17 0.70
N ASN A 574 -15.94 -4.09 -0.06
CA ASN A 574 -16.74 -3.72 -1.23
C ASN A 574 -18.24 -3.53 -0.96
N ARG A 575 -18.61 -3.10 0.26
CA ARG A 575 -19.99 -2.76 0.65
C ARG A 575 -20.02 -1.38 1.28
N ILE A 576 -20.96 -0.54 0.85
CA ILE A 576 -21.22 0.76 1.47
C ILE A 576 -21.90 0.51 2.82
N THR A 577 -21.28 0.93 3.91
CA THR A 577 -21.76 0.66 5.28
C THR A 577 -22.55 1.82 5.86
N ALA A 578 -22.19 3.06 5.51
CA ALA A 578 -22.94 4.26 5.84
C ALA A 578 -22.83 5.27 4.71
N LEU A 579 -23.86 6.07 4.48
CA LEU A 579 -23.94 7.06 3.40
C LEU A 579 -24.52 8.36 3.95
N ARG A 580 -24.06 9.50 3.44
CA ARG A 580 -24.62 10.84 3.69
C ARG A 580 -24.37 11.79 2.51
N ALA A 581 -25.04 12.95 2.55
CA ALA A 581 -24.98 13.94 1.49
C ALA A 581 -24.23 15.21 1.90
N ILE A 582 -23.66 15.84 0.88
CA ILE A 582 -22.96 17.11 0.92
C ILE A 582 -23.83 18.14 0.21
N SER A 583 -24.00 19.30 0.84
CA SER A 583 -24.72 20.46 0.31
C SER A 583 -23.83 21.69 0.22
#